data_AF-A0A955RX17-F1
#
_entry.id   AF-A0A955RX17-F1
#
_cell.length_a   1.000
_cell.length_b   1.000
_cell.length_c   1.000
_cell.angle_alpha   90.00
_cell.angle_beta   90.00
_cell.angle_gamma   90.00
#
_symmetry.space_group_name_H-M   'P 1'
#
loop_
_entity.id
_entity.type
_entity.pdbx_description
1 polymer ?
#
loop_
_entity_poly.entity_id
_entity_poly.type
_entity_poly.pdbx_seq_one_letter_code
_entity_poly.pdbx_strand_id
1 'polypeptide(L)'
;RKLADDKLPYILTKAEREELAKKVDMDHVLNTLKEEGIVKADATWNDVSFYHPKVKGETEDGYKGRMGIHEVLEMSPTIKDMVMQDKTGDEIEAQARKEGMLTMLEDGIFKAAQGLTSVEEVLRVINE
;
A
#
# COMPACT_ATOMS: atom_id res chain seq x y z
N ARG A 1 -5.22 5.77 9.48
CA ARG A 1 -6.61 6.24 9.74
C ARG A 1 -7.38 6.29 8.43
N LYS A 2 -8.73 6.26 8.44
CA LYS A 2 -9.51 6.36 7.19
C LYS A 2 -9.80 7.83 6.87
N LEU A 3 -9.59 8.26 5.62
CA LEU A 3 -9.88 9.62 5.16
C LEU A 3 -11.38 9.93 5.23
N ALA A 4 -11.71 11.18 5.55
CA ALA A 4 -13.07 11.71 5.44
C ALA A 4 -13.48 11.90 3.97
N ASP A 5 -14.77 12.10 3.72
CA ASP A 5 -15.31 12.15 2.35
C ASP A 5 -14.90 13.44 1.60
N ASP A 6 -14.52 14.50 2.34
CA ASP A 6 -14.11 15.80 1.81
C ASP A 6 -12.60 15.93 1.51
N LYS A 7 -11.94 14.79 1.35
CA LYS A 7 -10.52 14.65 0.97
C LYS A 7 -10.16 15.38 -0.33
N LEU A 8 -8.91 15.82 -0.43
CA LEU A 8 -8.40 16.60 -1.57
C LEU A 8 -7.57 15.71 -2.50
N PRO A 9 -7.96 15.55 -3.79
CA PRO A 9 -7.20 14.74 -4.73
C PRO A 9 -5.88 15.43 -5.13
N TYR A 10 -4.82 14.65 -5.25
CA TYR A 10 -3.54 15.09 -5.80
C TYR A 10 -2.84 13.93 -6.53
N ILE A 11 -1.86 14.27 -7.36
CA ILE A 11 -1.00 13.29 -8.03
C ILE A 11 0.39 13.42 -7.41
N LEU A 12 1.02 12.28 -7.08
CA LEU A 12 2.36 12.29 -6.53
C LEU A 12 3.33 12.99 -7.48
N THR A 13 4.07 13.94 -6.93
CA THR A 13 5.19 14.57 -7.64
C THR A 13 6.27 13.53 -7.96
N LYS A 14 7.17 13.87 -8.89
CA LYS A 14 8.30 13.00 -9.21
C LYS A 14 9.18 12.73 -7.98
N ALA A 15 9.39 13.74 -7.15
CA ALA A 15 10.22 13.63 -5.94
C ALA A 15 9.60 12.68 -4.91
N GLU A 16 8.30 12.79 -4.64
CA GLU A 16 7.60 11.89 -3.71
C GLU A 16 7.62 10.44 -4.21
N ARG A 17 7.48 10.22 -5.51
CA ARG A 17 7.59 8.88 -6.11
C ARG A 17 8.98 8.29 -5.95
N GLU A 18 10.03 9.08 -6.19
CA GLU A 18 11.40 8.63 -5.97
C GLU A 18 11.68 8.33 -4.49
N GLU A 19 11.07 9.05 -3.56
CA GLU A 19 11.20 8.78 -2.13
C GLU A 19 10.47 7.49 -1.73
N LEU A 20 9.26 7.28 -2.22
CA LEU A 20 8.50 6.05 -1.97
C LEU A 20 9.17 4.82 -2.59
N ALA A 21 9.73 4.95 -3.81
CA ALA A 21 10.45 3.89 -4.49
C ALA A 21 11.70 3.39 -3.73
N LYS A 22 12.24 4.18 -2.79
CA LYS A 22 13.37 3.74 -1.94
C LYS A 22 12.93 2.79 -0.82
N LYS A 23 11.64 2.80 -0.46
CA LYS A 23 11.10 2.05 0.68
C LYS A 23 10.12 0.96 0.25
N VAL A 24 9.50 1.10 -0.91
CA VAL A 24 8.41 0.25 -1.41
C VAL A 24 8.72 -0.23 -2.80
N ASP A 25 8.39 -1.50 -3.07
CA ASP A 25 8.34 -2.00 -4.44
C ASP A 25 7.09 -1.43 -5.15
N MET A 26 7.27 -0.32 -5.84
CA MET A 26 6.19 0.35 -6.56
C MET A 26 5.70 -0.45 -7.76
N ASP A 27 6.49 -1.35 -8.32
CA ASP A 27 6.05 -2.19 -9.43
C ASP A 27 5.10 -3.27 -8.94
N HIS A 28 5.42 -3.88 -7.79
CA HIS A 28 4.54 -4.84 -7.13
C HIS A 28 3.16 -4.25 -6.81
N VAL A 29 3.14 -3.08 -6.13
CA VAL A 29 1.87 -2.40 -5.79
C VAL A 29 1.07 -2.03 -7.04
N LEU A 30 1.73 -1.54 -8.09
CA LEU A 30 1.04 -1.16 -9.33
C LEU A 30 0.43 -2.38 -10.02
N ASN A 31 1.11 -3.52 -10.02
CA ASN A 31 0.57 -4.77 -10.55
C ASN A 31 -0.66 -5.21 -9.75
N THR A 32 -0.61 -5.17 -8.43
CA THR A 32 -1.78 -5.53 -7.60
C THR A 32 -2.95 -4.56 -7.81
N LEU A 33 -2.69 -3.25 -7.98
CA LEU A 33 -3.74 -2.28 -8.35
C LEU A 33 -4.42 -2.62 -9.68
N LYS A 34 -3.66 -3.18 -10.63
CA LYS A 34 -4.18 -3.59 -11.95
C LYS A 34 -4.97 -4.90 -11.84
N GLU A 35 -4.46 -5.87 -11.10
CA GLU A 35 -5.11 -7.17 -10.88
C GLU A 35 -6.47 -7.00 -10.18
N GLU A 36 -6.55 -6.10 -9.19
CA GLU A 36 -7.78 -5.79 -8.46
C GLU A 36 -8.72 -4.83 -9.24
N GLY A 37 -8.35 -4.41 -10.46
CA GLY A 37 -9.18 -3.58 -11.34
C GLY A 37 -9.36 -2.13 -10.88
N ILE A 38 -8.50 -1.66 -9.98
CA ILE A 38 -8.54 -0.31 -9.39
C ILE A 38 -8.00 0.72 -10.39
N VAL A 39 -7.00 0.31 -11.16
CA VAL A 39 -6.41 1.09 -12.25
C VAL A 39 -6.43 0.28 -13.54
N LYS A 40 -6.35 0.96 -14.68
CA LYS A 40 -6.31 0.28 -15.99
C LYS A 40 -5.03 -0.55 -16.14
N ALA A 41 -5.07 -1.62 -16.93
CA ALA A 41 -3.92 -2.49 -17.18
C ALA A 41 -2.68 -1.73 -17.74
N ASP A 42 -2.91 -0.66 -18.49
CA ASP A 42 -1.91 0.24 -19.06
C ASP A 42 -1.60 1.46 -18.20
N ALA A 43 -2.26 1.61 -17.04
CA ALA A 43 -2.08 2.77 -16.18
C ALA A 43 -0.65 2.83 -15.60
N THR A 44 -0.18 4.07 -15.46
CA THR A 44 1.07 4.41 -14.80
C THR A 44 0.79 5.15 -13.50
N TRP A 45 1.81 5.31 -12.65
CA TRP A 45 1.71 6.12 -11.43
C TRP A 45 1.32 7.59 -11.66
N ASN A 46 1.33 8.09 -12.90
CA ASN A 46 0.78 9.41 -13.24
C ASN A 46 -0.75 9.43 -13.26
N ASP A 47 -1.38 8.28 -13.50
CA ASP A 47 -2.83 8.14 -13.62
C ASP A 47 -3.48 7.83 -12.26
N VAL A 48 -2.66 7.49 -11.26
CA VAL A 48 -3.10 7.16 -9.91
C VAL A 48 -3.31 8.44 -9.10
N SER A 49 -4.55 8.64 -8.67
CA SER A 49 -4.90 9.76 -7.79
C SER A 49 -4.75 9.36 -6.32
N PHE A 50 -4.04 10.18 -5.57
CA PHE A 50 -3.93 10.09 -4.12
C PHE A 50 -4.73 11.21 -3.46
N TYR A 51 -4.86 11.15 -2.14
CA TYR A 51 -5.70 12.08 -1.41
C TYR A 51 -5.05 12.57 -0.12
N HIS A 52 -5.13 13.87 0.12
CA HIS A 52 -4.79 14.49 1.40
C HIS A 52 -6.04 14.65 2.27
N PRO A 53 -5.90 14.57 3.61
CA PRO A 53 -6.98 14.94 4.51
C PRO A 53 -7.27 16.43 4.41
N LYS A 54 -8.55 16.78 4.49
CA LYS A 54 -8.97 18.18 4.55
C LYS A 54 -9.16 18.58 6.02
N VAL A 55 -8.18 19.30 6.55
CA VAL A 55 -8.19 19.83 7.91
C VAL A 55 -9.27 20.92 8.04
N LYS A 56 -10.02 20.93 9.15
CA LYS A 56 -11.18 21.82 9.38
C LYS A 56 -12.28 21.66 8.31
N GLY A 57 -12.46 20.43 7.86
CA GLY A 57 -13.47 20.02 6.91
C GLY A 57 -14.70 19.44 7.60
N GLU A 58 -15.11 18.25 7.15
CA GLU A 58 -16.12 17.41 7.84
C GLU A 58 -15.65 17.00 9.25
N THR A 59 -14.33 16.87 9.42
CA THR A 59 -13.68 16.53 10.68
C THR A 59 -12.53 17.49 10.96
N GLU A 60 -12.15 17.64 12.23
CA GLU A 60 -11.06 18.55 12.63
C GLU A 60 -9.72 18.17 11.97
N ASP A 61 -9.40 16.88 11.92
CA ASP A 61 -8.14 16.35 11.38
C ASP A 61 -8.25 15.76 9.96
N GLY A 62 -9.44 15.77 9.35
CA GLY A 62 -9.68 15.25 8.00
C GLY A 62 -9.75 13.72 7.89
N TYR A 63 -9.88 13.01 9.02
CA TYR A 63 -10.01 11.56 9.08
C TYR A 63 -11.31 11.14 9.79
N LYS A 64 -11.99 10.13 9.25
CA LYS A 64 -13.24 9.58 9.81
C LYS A 64 -13.17 8.06 9.92
N GLY A 65 -12.91 7.59 11.12
CA GLY A 65 -12.82 6.15 11.43
C GLY A 65 -11.42 5.58 11.27
N ARG A 66 -11.33 4.25 11.35
CA ARG A 66 -10.08 3.49 11.30
C ARG A 66 -10.20 2.33 10.32
N MET A 67 -9.08 1.93 9.77
CA MET A 67 -8.95 0.75 8.92
C MET A 67 -7.64 0.04 9.28
N GLY A 68 -7.61 -1.28 9.18
CA GLY A 68 -6.40 -2.06 9.37
C GLY A 68 -5.55 -2.05 8.10
N ILE A 69 -4.23 -1.99 8.28
CA ILE A 69 -3.23 -2.38 7.29
C ILE A 69 -2.85 -3.82 7.62
N HIS A 70 -2.77 -4.68 6.61
CA HIS A 70 -2.55 -6.10 6.81
C HIS A 70 -1.45 -6.60 5.89
N GLU A 71 -0.60 -7.46 6.44
CA GLU A 71 0.34 -8.28 5.71
C GLU A 71 -0.08 -9.73 5.93
N VAL A 72 -0.47 -10.40 4.85
CA VAL A 72 -1.10 -11.72 4.91
C VAL A 72 -0.20 -12.73 4.22
N LEU A 73 0.54 -13.49 5.01
CA LEU A 73 1.33 -14.61 4.54
C LEU A 73 0.43 -15.84 4.33
N GLU A 74 0.13 -16.17 3.08
CA GLU A 74 -0.58 -17.40 2.75
C GLU A 74 0.35 -18.61 2.93
N MET A 75 -0.09 -19.62 3.68
CA MET A 75 0.64 -20.87 3.88
C MET A 75 0.46 -21.81 2.68
N SER A 76 0.99 -21.41 1.53
CA SER A 76 1.02 -22.20 0.30
C SER A 76 1.84 -23.49 0.48
N PRO A 77 1.66 -24.52 -0.37
CA PRO A 77 2.49 -25.73 -0.32
C PRO A 77 3.99 -25.41 -0.38
N THR A 78 4.40 -24.45 -1.22
CA THR A 78 5.79 -24.03 -1.35
C THR A 78 6.31 -23.39 -0.07
N ILE A 79 5.54 -22.49 0.54
CA ILE A 79 5.90 -21.87 1.83
C ILE A 79 5.99 -22.93 2.94
N LYS A 80 5.07 -23.90 2.98
CA LYS A 80 5.12 -25.02 3.94
C LYS A 80 6.40 -25.84 3.78
N ASP A 81 6.75 -26.19 2.54
CA ASP A 81 7.98 -26.94 2.25
C ASP A 81 9.23 -26.17 2.67
N MET A 82 9.24 -24.84 2.46
CA MET A 82 10.33 -23.97 2.89
C MET A 82 10.47 -23.93 4.42
N VAL A 83 9.35 -23.85 5.14
CA VAL A 83 9.35 -23.94 6.61
C VAL A 83 9.87 -25.30 7.07
N MET A 84 9.46 -26.41 6.42
CA MET A 84 9.96 -27.75 6.75
C MET A 84 11.46 -27.94 6.45
N GLN A 85 12.02 -27.13 5.57
CA GLN A 85 13.44 -27.11 5.21
C GLN A 85 14.27 -26.10 6.05
N ASP A 86 13.67 -25.49 7.08
CA ASP A 86 14.30 -24.45 7.91
C ASP A 86 14.90 -23.30 7.07
N LYS A 87 14.21 -22.90 6.00
CA LYS A 87 14.57 -21.73 5.19
C LYS A 87 14.50 -20.45 6.03
N THR A 88 15.30 -19.45 5.64
CA THR A 88 15.31 -18.18 6.38
C THR A 88 14.01 -17.39 6.18
N GLY A 89 13.73 -16.47 7.11
CA GLY A 89 12.59 -15.55 6.98
C GLY A 89 12.64 -14.77 5.67
N ASP A 90 13.82 -14.28 5.29
CA ASP A 90 14.01 -13.53 4.03
C ASP A 90 13.71 -14.38 2.79
N GLU A 91 14.08 -15.67 2.79
CA GLU A 91 13.75 -16.59 1.69
C GLU A 91 12.23 -16.80 1.60
N ILE A 92 11.56 -16.99 2.74
CA ILE A 92 10.11 -17.19 2.82
C ILE A 92 9.37 -15.92 2.39
N GLU A 93 9.80 -14.75 2.85
CA GLU A 93 9.22 -13.45 2.46
C GLU A 93 9.36 -13.23 0.95
N ALA A 94 10.55 -13.46 0.38
CA ALA A 94 10.78 -13.32 -1.04
C ALA A 94 9.88 -14.24 -1.88
N GLN A 95 9.60 -15.46 -1.39
CA GLN A 95 8.67 -16.36 -2.05
C GLN A 95 7.22 -15.90 -1.89
N ALA A 96 6.82 -15.48 -0.68
CA ALA A 96 5.47 -15.00 -0.43
C ALA A 96 5.12 -13.75 -1.26
N ARG A 97 6.07 -12.83 -1.41
CA ARG A 97 5.91 -11.63 -2.26
C ARG A 97 5.73 -12.00 -3.73
N LYS A 98 6.43 -13.03 -4.22
CA LYS A 98 6.21 -13.56 -5.58
C LYS A 98 4.83 -14.20 -5.74
N GLU A 99 4.28 -14.73 -4.67
CA GLU A 99 2.93 -15.31 -4.63
C GLU A 99 1.82 -14.25 -4.42
N GLY A 100 2.19 -12.96 -4.37
CA GLY A 100 1.25 -11.83 -4.29
C GLY A 100 1.05 -11.26 -2.88
N MET A 101 1.86 -11.67 -1.89
CA MET A 101 1.83 -11.08 -0.56
C MET A 101 2.30 -9.61 -0.61
N LEU A 102 1.42 -8.69 -0.25
CA LEU A 102 1.79 -7.30 0.02
C LEU A 102 2.33 -7.14 1.44
N THR A 103 3.45 -6.45 1.56
CA THR A 103 3.96 -5.97 2.85
C THR A 103 3.00 -4.93 3.46
N MET A 104 3.10 -4.66 4.76
CA MET A 104 2.29 -3.61 5.40
C MET A 104 2.40 -2.24 4.68
N LEU A 105 3.59 -1.87 4.21
CA LEU A 105 3.79 -0.60 3.51
C LEU A 105 3.17 -0.61 2.13
N GLU A 106 3.28 -1.71 1.40
CA GLU A 106 2.64 -1.90 0.10
C GLU A 106 1.10 -1.86 0.21
N ASP A 107 0.51 -2.57 1.17
CA ASP A 107 -0.93 -2.55 1.46
C ASP A 107 -1.41 -1.14 1.88
N GLY A 108 -0.60 -0.42 2.65
CA GLY A 108 -0.86 0.97 2.99
C GLY A 108 -0.93 1.88 1.76
N ILE A 109 0.07 1.81 0.87
CA ILE A 109 0.10 2.59 -0.38
C ILE A 109 -1.03 2.18 -1.32
N PHE A 110 -1.33 0.88 -1.41
CA PHE A 110 -2.46 0.34 -2.16
C PHE A 110 -3.79 0.96 -1.71
N LYS A 111 -4.03 1.03 -0.39
CA LYS A 111 -5.20 1.70 0.19
C LYS A 111 -5.18 3.21 0.00
N ALA A 112 -4.01 3.84 -0.02
CA ALA A 112 -3.88 5.26 -0.29
C ALA A 112 -4.22 5.60 -1.75
N ALA A 113 -3.83 4.76 -2.70
CA ALA A 113 -4.19 4.86 -4.11
C ALA A 113 -5.69 4.68 -4.36
N GLN A 114 -6.38 3.92 -3.49
CA GLN A 114 -7.85 3.83 -3.47
C GLN A 114 -8.53 5.05 -2.82
N GLY A 115 -7.74 5.96 -2.22
CA GLY A 115 -8.24 7.09 -1.46
C GLY A 115 -8.91 6.73 -0.14
N LEU A 116 -8.58 5.57 0.44
CA LEU A 116 -9.09 5.16 1.75
C LEU A 116 -8.27 5.76 2.90
N THR A 117 -6.98 5.96 2.69
CA THR A 117 -6.05 6.62 3.62
C THR A 117 -5.17 7.60 2.83
N SER A 118 -4.36 8.41 3.51
CA SER A 118 -3.34 9.26 2.90
C SER A 118 -1.96 8.57 2.96
N VAL A 119 -1.05 9.00 2.08
CA VAL A 119 0.34 8.51 2.09
C VAL A 119 1.07 8.92 3.38
N GLU A 120 0.83 10.14 3.86
CA GLU A 120 1.40 10.64 5.12
C GLU A 120 1.01 9.78 6.32
N GLU A 121 -0.23 9.30 6.39
CA GLU A 121 -0.71 8.48 7.51
C GLU A 121 -0.14 7.06 7.44
N VAL A 122 0.05 6.53 6.22
CA VAL A 122 0.71 5.23 6.02
C VAL A 122 2.17 5.30 6.48
N LEU A 123 2.91 6.33 6.02
CA LEU A 123 4.30 6.53 6.41
C LEU A 123 4.45 6.75 7.90
N ARG A 124 3.51 7.47 8.53
CA ARG A 124 3.50 7.68 9.97
C ARG A 124 3.37 6.37 10.74
N VAL A 125 2.39 5.53 10.40
CA VAL A 125 2.09 4.30 11.15
C VAL A 125 3.19 3.25 11.02
N ILE A 126 3.94 3.24 9.91
CA ILE A 126 4.97 2.22 9.63
C ILE A 126 6.34 2.64 10.15
N ASN A 127 6.58 3.94 10.31
CA ASN A 127 7.82 4.47 10.90
C ASN A 127 7.76 4.63 12.43
N GLU A 128 6.58 4.43 13.06
CA GLU A 128 6.42 4.34 14.53
C GLU A 128 6.68 2.91 15.03
#